data_AF-A0A2Z4W8N3-F1
#
_entry.id   AF-A0A2Z4W8N3-F1
#
_cell.length_a   1.000
_cell.length_b   1.000
_cell.length_c   1.000
_cell.angle_alpha   90.00
_cell.angle_beta   90.00
_cell.angle_gamma   90.00
#
_symmetry.space_group_name_H-M   'P 1'
#
loop_
_entity.id
_entity.type
_entity.pdbx_description
1 polymer ?
#
loop_
_entity_poly.entity_id
_entity_poly.type
_entity_poly.pdbx_seq_one_letter_code
_entity_poly.pdbx_strand_id
1 'polypeptide(L)'
;MKKTLLTTFGEIKYERTYYKSKKDNEYKYLSDEFLGIDCHDRMDLSLKAQLVKEAVDVAYDKSAKKTIESIDLSSQTVMNTIRELGQIPNITYKDQCQVEESKKQKLNIYM
;
A
#
# COMPACT_ATOMS: atom_id res chain seq x y z
N MET A 1 4.86 21.09 9.65
CA MET A 1 5.68 20.31 8.68
C MET A 1 4.84 20.07 7.45
N LYS A 2 5.35 20.32 6.24
CA LYS A 2 4.57 20.15 5.00
C LYS A 2 4.61 18.71 4.52
N LYS A 3 3.45 18.14 4.17
CA LYS A 3 3.32 16.82 3.54
C LYS A 3 2.55 16.98 2.23
N THR A 4 3.01 16.25 1.22
CA THR A 4 2.36 16.12 -0.07
C THR A 4 1.77 14.71 -0.18
N LEU A 5 0.51 14.61 -0.58
CA LEU A 5 -0.18 13.35 -0.83
C LEU A 5 -0.78 13.37 -2.23
N LEU A 6 -0.54 12.31 -3.00
CA LEU A 6 -1.16 12.12 -4.31
C LEU A 6 -2.50 11.43 -4.12
N THR A 7 -3.57 12.04 -4.61
CA THR A 7 -4.94 11.53 -4.52
C THR A 7 -5.56 11.44 -5.89
N THR A 8 -6.69 10.75 -6.04
CA THR A 8 -7.48 10.70 -7.29
C THR A 8 -7.87 12.07 -7.82
N PHE A 9 -7.91 13.10 -6.96
CA PHE A 9 -8.22 14.48 -7.33
C PHE A 9 -7.00 15.31 -7.71
N GLY A 10 -5.78 14.78 -7.53
CA GLY A 10 -4.53 15.47 -7.75
C GLY A 10 -3.63 15.53 -6.52
N GLU A 11 -2.63 16.41 -6.58
CA GLU A 11 -1.65 16.60 -5.52
C GLU A 11 -2.21 17.51 -4.42
N ILE A 12 -2.32 16.97 -3.20
CA ILE A 12 -2.74 17.72 -2.01
C ILE A 12 -1.51 18.04 -1.16
N LYS A 13 -1.35 19.31 -0.81
CA LYS A 13 -0.30 19.80 0.10
C LYS A 13 -0.97 20.30 1.38
N TYR A 14 -0.55 19.78 2.52
CA TYR A 14 -1.07 20.21 3.81
C TYR A 14 0.04 20.32 4.86
N GLU A 15 -0.25 21.07 5.91
CA GLU A 15 0.61 21.20 7.07
C GLU A 15 0.14 20.28 8.19
N ARG A 16 1.07 19.48 8.72
CA ARG A 16 0.85 18.60 9.86
C ARG A 16 1.68 19.02 11.06
N THR A 17 1.10 18.81 12.23
CA THR A 17 1.70 19.11 13.53
C THR A 17 2.13 17.82 14.22
N TYR A 18 3.35 17.82 14.75
CA TYR A 18 3.93 16.67 15.44
C TYR A 18 3.57 16.75 16.92
N TYR A 19 2.72 15.84 17.39
CA TYR A 19 2.26 15.81 18.77
C TYR A 19 3.00 14.76 19.56
N LYS A 20 3.17 15.01 20.86
CA LYS A 20 3.71 14.06 21.82
C LYS A 20 2.58 13.59 22.75
N SER A 21 2.37 12.29 22.83
CA SER A 21 1.44 11.70 23.80
C SER A 21 1.99 11.90 25.21
N LYS A 22 1.11 12.35 26.12
CA LYS A 22 1.45 12.48 27.55
C LYS A 22 1.43 11.13 28.28
N LYS A 23 0.78 10.11 27.70
CA LYS A 23 0.63 8.78 28.32
C LYS A 23 1.82 7.88 28.00
N ASP A 24 2.10 7.74 26.70
CA ASP A 24 3.04 6.73 26.21
C ASP A 24 4.37 7.35 25.75
N ASN A 25 4.49 8.67 25.84
CA ASN A 25 5.66 9.44 25.40
C ASN A 25 6.00 9.29 23.90
N GLU A 26 5.14 8.63 23.13
CA GLU A 26 5.21 8.46 21.69
C GLU A 26 4.85 9.76 20.95
N TYR A 27 5.32 9.85 19.70
CA TYR A 27 5.02 10.98 18.85
C TYR A 27 4.20 10.55 17.64
N LYS A 28 3.15 11.32 17.32
CA LYS A 28 2.23 11.02 16.23
C LYS A 28 1.78 12.29 15.51
N TYR A 29 1.45 12.13 14.22
CA TYR A 29 0.75 13.14 13.45
C TYR A 29 -0.74 12.81 13.47
N LEU A 30 -1.52 13.56 14.27
CA LEU A 30 -2.96 13.31 14.42
C LEU A 30 -3.73 13.44 13.09
N SER A 31 -3.29 14.34 12.22
CA SER A 31 -3.85 14.50 10.87
C SER A 31 -3.66 13.26 10.01
N ASP A 32 -2.47 12.64 10.05
CA ASP A 32 -2.15 11.44 9.28
C ASP A 32 -2.96 10.24 9.81
N GLU A 33 -3.06 10.09 11.14
CA GLU A 33 -3.83 9.02 11.78
C GLU A 33 -5.33 9.12 11.47
N PHE A 34 -5.90 10.34 11.52
CA PHE A 34 -7.30 10.56 11.15
C PHE A 34 -7.60 10.22 9.69
N LEU A 35 -6.65 10.50 8.79
CA LEU A 35 -6.76 10.19 7.37
C LEU A 35 -6.36 8.74 7.03
N GLY A 36 -5.88 7.97 8.00
CA GLY A 36 -5.38 6.60 7.77
C GLY A 36 -4.15 6.55 6.87
N ILE A 37 -3.30 7.58 6.90
CA ILE A 37 -2.10 7.69 6.07
C ILE A 37 -0.90 7.22 6.87
N ASP A 38 -0.18 6.21 6.38
CA ASP A 38 1.03 5.76 7.04
C ASP A 38 2.21 6.74 6.85
N CYS A 39 3.23 6.64 7.72
CA CYS A 39 4.38 7.54 7.73
C CYS A 39 5.09 7.66 6.38
N HIS A 40 5.00 6.63 5.53
CA HIS A 40 5.70 6.52 4.24
C HIS A 40 4.76 6.58 3.04
N ASP A 41 3.45 6.76 3.27
CA ASP A 41 2.50 6.85 2.17
C ASP A 41 2.64 8.17 1.43
N ARG A 42 2.90 8.04 0.13
CA ARG A 42 2.96 9.14 -0.83
C ARG A 42 1.68 9.24 -1.66
N MET A 43 0.89 8.17 -1.71
CA MET A 43 -0.31 8.04 -2.50
C MET A 43 -1.45 7.55 -1.63
N ASP A 44 -2.63 8.13 -1.84
CA ASP A 44 -3.87 7.67 -1.23
C ASP A 44 -4.21 6.24 -1.66
N LEU A 45 -4.87 5.50 -0.77
CA LEU A 45 -5.32 4.14 -1.01
C LEU A 45 -6.25 4.05 -2.21
N SER A 46 -7.15 5.03 -2.38
CA SER A 46 -8.08 5.08 -3.51
C SER A 46 -7.34 5.19 -4.84
N LEU A 47 -6.27 6.00 -4.86
CA LEU A 47 -5.42 6.14 -6.04
C LEU A 47 -4.67 4.84 -6.36
N LYS A 48 -4.09 4.18 -5.34
CA LYS A 48 -3.43 2.88 -5.53
C LYS A 48 -4.41 1.84 -6.11
N ALA A 49 -5.63 1.77 -5.57
CA ALA A 49 -6.65 0.86 -6.05
C ALA A 49 -7.05 1.12 -7.52
N GLN A 50 -7.20 2.39 -7.90
CA GLN A 50 -7.54 2.76 -9.27
C GLN A 50 -6.41 2.40 -10.26
N LEU A 51 -5.14 2.62 -9.89
CA LEU A 51 -4.00 2.22 -10.71
C LEU A 51 -3.97 0.71 -10.96
N VAL A 52 -4.18 -0.09 -9.91
CA VAL A 52 -4.21 -1.55 -10.04
C VAL A 52 -5.36 -1.96 -10.96
N LYS A 53 -6.55 -1.37 -10.78
CA LYS A 53 -7.72 -1.66 -11.60
C LYS A 53 -7.47 -1.37 -13.09
N GLU A 54 -6.91 -0.21 -13.42
CA GLU A 54 -6.63 0.15 -14.82
C GLU A 54 -5.48 -0.67 -15.42
N ALA A 55 -4.52 -1.10 -14.59
CA ALA A 55 -3.40 -1.93 -15.04
C ALA A 55 -3.79 -3.38 -15.38
N VAL A 56 -5.02 -3.81 -15.05
CA VAL A 56 -5.56 -5.11 -15.49
C VAL A 56 -5.78 -5.13 -17.00
N ASP A 57 -6.34 -4.04 -17.54
CA ASP A 57 -6.76 -3.98 -18.94
C ASP A 57 -5.77 -3.24 -19.85
N VAL A 58 -4.90 -2.41 -19.25
CA VAL A 58 -4.07 -1.44 -19.99
C VAL A 58 -2.61 -1.51 -19.54
N ALA A 59 -1.68 -1.30 -20.47
CA ALA A 59 -0.24 -1.21 -20.17
C ALA A 59 0.07 -0.14 -19.11
N TYR A 60 1.08 -0.39 -18.27
CA TYR A 60 1.43 0.44 -17.11
C TYR A 60 1.58 1.94 -17.40
N ASP A 61 2.25 2.33 -18.50
CA ASP A 61 2.41 3.74 -18.85
C ASP A 61 1.06 4.42 -19.17
N LYS A 62 0.15 3.67 -19.79
CA LYS A 62 -1.16 4.16 -20.19
C LYS A 62 -2.13 4.14 -19.00
N SER A 63 -2.03 3.16 -18.11
CA SER A 63 -2.88 3.08 -16.92
C SER A 63 -2.63 4.23 -15.96
N ALA A 64 -1.35 4.63 -15.78
CA ALA A 64 -0.97 5.83 -15.05
C ALA A 64 -1.68 7.09 -15.57
N LYS A 65 -1.55 7.37 -16.88
CA LYS A 65 -2.16 8.55 -17.52
C LYS A 65 -3.68 8.53 -17.49
N LYS A 66 -4.29 7.35 -17.62
CA LYS A 66 -5.75 7.18 -17.60
C LYS A 66 -6.33 7.33 -16.19
N THR A 67 -5.55 7.02 -15.17
CA THR A 67 -5.98 7.13 -13.77
C THR A 67 -6.04 8.59 -13.31
N ILE A 68 -4.99 9.35 -13.59
CA ILE A 68 -4.88 10.78 -13.28
C ILE A 68 -4.16 11.48 -14.43
N GLU A 69 -4.79 12.51 -14.97
CA GLU A 69 -4.18 13.37 -15.99
C GLU A 69 -3.29 14.48 -15.40
N SER A 70 -3.56 14.89 -14.15
CA SER A 70 -2.89 16.02 -13.51
C SER A 70 -1.52 15.70 -12.89
N ILE A 71 -1.15 14.42 -12.80
CA ILE A 71 0.08 13.92 -12.19
C ILE A 71 0.70 12.90 -13.14
N ASP A 72 1.94 13.13 -13.56
CA ASP A 72 2.71 12.15 -14.32
C ASP A 72 3.23 11.05 -13.38
N LEU A 73 2.62 9.87 -13.46
CA LEU A 73 3.06 8.67 -12.77
C LEU A 73 3.86 7.77 -13.71
N SER A 74 4.99 7.26 -13.23
CA SER A 74 5.82 6.33 -14.00
C SER A 74 5.24 4.92 -14.04
N SER A 75 5.51 4.15 -15.11
CA SER A 75 5.25 2.70 -15.12
C SER A 75 5.79 1.96 -13.90
N GLN A 76 6.95 2.38 -13.39
CA GLN A 76 7.56 1.77 -12.20
C GLN A 76 6.69 1.97 -10.96
N THR A 77 6.03 3.12 -10.83
CA THR A 77 5.09 3.40 -9.74
C THR A 77 3.90 2.44 -9.80
N VAL A 78 3.34 2.21 -10.99
CA VAL A 78 2.24 1.25 -11.19
C VAL A 78 2.69 -0.16 -10.82
N MET A 79 3.84 -0.59 -11.35
CA MET A 79 4.41 -1.90 -11.06
C MET A 79 4.67 -2.11 -9.56
N ASN A 80 5.21 -1.10 -8.86
CA ASN A 80 5.47 -1.20 -7.43
C ASN A 80 4.16 -1.28 -6.64
N THR A 81 3.15 -0.51 -7.02
CA THR A 81 1.81 -0.55 -6.39
C THR A 81 1.18 -1.94 -6.51
N ILE A 82 1.31 -2.60 -7.67
CA ILE A 82 0.82 -3.97 -7.87
C ILE A 82 1.61 -4.96 -7.00
N ARG A 83 2.93 -4.80 -6.92
CA ARG A 83 3.80 -5.69 -6.12
C ARG A 83 3.57 -5.56 -4.61
N GLU A 84 3.12 -4.40 -4.13
CA GLU A 84 2.71 -4.21 -2.72
C GLU A 84 1.58 -5.16 -2.29
N LEU A 85 0.74 -5.63 -3.23
CA LEU A 85 -0.35 -6.58 -2.93
C LEU A 85 0.14 -7.99 -2.57
N GLY A 86 1.42 -8.27 -2.78
CA GLY A 86 2.02 -9.56 -2.52
C GLY A 86 1.80 -10.58 -3.63
N GLN A 87 2.42 -11.75 -3.46
CA GLN A 87 2.31 -12.85 -4.42
C GLN A 87 1.09 -13.69 -4.06
N ILE A 88 0.23 -13.94 -5.05
CA ILE A 88 -0.81 -14.95 -4.94
C ILE A 88 -0.16 -16.27 -5.33
N PRO A 89 0.04 -17.21 -4.40
CA PRO A 89 0.69 -18.48 -4.71
C PRO A 89 -0.20 -19.29 -5.66
N ASN A 90 0.38 -19.78 -6.74
CA ASN A 90 -0.30 -20.73 -7.64
C ASN A 90 -0.20 -22.14 -7.05
N ILE A 91 -0.86 -22.33 -5.91
CA ILE A 91 -0.88 -23.59 -5.18
C ILE A 91 -2.29 -24.17 -5.20
N THR A 92 -2.37 -25.47 -5.44
CA THR A 92 -3.62 -26.21 -5.34
C THR A 92 -4.01 -26.34 -3.86
N TYR A 93 -5.29 -26.56 -3.58
CA TYR A 93 -5.75 -26.87 -2.22
C TYR A 93 -4.96 -28.02 -1.56
N LYS A 94 -4.59 -29.05 -2.35
CA LYS A 94 -3.75 -30.17 -1.89
C LYS A 94 -2.35 -29.71 -1.44
N ASP A 95 -1.76 -28.76 -2.15
CA ASP A 95 -0.44 -28.20 -1.84
C ASP A 95 -0.49 -27.35 -0.56
N GLN A 96 -1.61 -26.64 -0.34
CA GLN A 96 -1.86 -25.87 0.89
C GLN A 96 -1.93 -26.77 2.13
N CYS A 97 -2.70 -27.88 2.06
CA CYS A 97 -2.82 -28.83 3.15
C CYS A 97 -1.46 -29.44 3.55
N GLN A 98 -0.62 -29.79 2.56
CA GLN A 98 0.71 -30.35 2.81
C GLN A 98 1.67 -29.34 3.47
N VAL A 99 1.60 -28.06 3.09
CA VAL A 99 2.40 -26.98 3.71
C VAL A 99 1.98 -26.73 5.16
N GLU A 100 0.69 -26.83 5.48
CA GLU A 100 0.21 -26.69 6.86
C GLU A 100 0.58 -27.89 7.73
N GLU A 101 0.48 -29.12 7.22
CA GLU A 101 0.88 -30.34 7.93
C GLU A 101 2.37 -30.34 8.26
N SER A 102 3.21 -29.96 7.30
CA SER A 102 4.67 -29.90 7.50
C SER A 102 5.10 -28.78 8.46
N LYS A 103 4.34 -27.66 8.55
CA LYS A 103 4.54 -26.63 9.60
C LYS A 103 4.17 -27.15 10.99
N LYS A 104 3.04 -27.85 11.14
CA LYS A 104 2.61 -28.46 12.41
C LYS A 104 3.61 -29.52 12.89
N GLN A 105 4.13 -30.32 11.97
CA GLN A 105 5.10 -31.36 12.29
C GLN A 105 6.44 -30.78 12.72
N LYS A 106 6.91 -29.69 12.09
CA LYS A 106 8.09 -28.95 12.57
C LYS A 106 7.88 -28.38 13.97
N LEU A 107 6.73 -27.76 14.24
CA LEU A 107 6.45 -27.17 15.57
C LEU A 107 6.46 -28.23 16.68
N ASN A 108 6.00 -29.44 16.39
CA ASN A 108 5.99 -30.56 17.33
C ASN A 108 7.38 -31.19 17.57
N ILE A 109 8.36 -30.94 16.70
CA ILE A 109 9.75 -31.40 16.89
C ILE A 109 10.53 -30.42 17.81
N TYR A 110 10.11 -29.16 17.86
CA TYR A 110 10.75 -28.12 18.68
C TYR A 110 10.09 -27.94 20.06
N MET A 111 9.11 -28.78 20.41
CA MET A 111 8.46 -28.86 21.72
C MET A 111 8.81 -30.19 22.38
#